data_AF-A0AAN6FNS6-F1
#
_entry.id   AF-A0AAN6FNS6-F1
#
_cell.length_a   1.000
_cell.length_b   1.000
_cell.length_c   1.000
_cell.angle_alpha   90.00
_cell.angle_beta   90.00
_cell.angle_gamma   90.00
#
_symmetry.space_group_name_H-M   'P 1'
#
loop_
_entity.id
_entity.type
_entity.pdbx_description
1 polymer ?
#
loop_
_entity_poly.entity_id
_entity_poly.type
_entity_poly.pdbx_seq_one_letter_code
_entity_poly.pdbx_strand_id
1 'polypeptide(L)'
;MSSHSTISPAIYYWGTPVVLVTTINEDGTPNIGPISSAFWLGNRCMLGLESNSQTTINLLRTKQCVLNLPSDDMVAPVNALARTTGTIVVPDIKISLGYRYEKDKFAVAGLTPQPSDLVAPPRIQECPAQMEAELAGVHEMMSSLPGEAKGFTLAVEVRVLRTHVVVALRLQGHENRIDPDAWRPMIMNFQHLYGLKSGKPEVSALASIEEELYRLPAENPGH
;
A
#
# COMPACT_ATOMS: atom_id res chain seq x y z
N MET A 1 29.80 14.09 -19.55
CA MET A 1 29.73 13.40 -18.24
C MET A 1 28.83 14.23 -17.35
N SER A 2 27.82 13.61 -16.73
CA SER A 2 27.03 14.30 -15.70
C SER A 2 27.89 14.45 -14.45
N SER A 3 27.90 15.63 -13.82
CA SER A 3 28.53 15.85 -12.51
C SER A 3 27.51 15.65 -11.40
N HIS A 4 27.90 14.96 -10.32
CA HIS A 4 27.05 14.79 -9.14
C HIS A 4 27.12 16.04 -8.24
N SER A 5 26.00 16.38 -7.60
CA SER A 5 25.93 17.38 -6.53
C SER A 5 25.43 16.74 -5.23
N THR A 6 25.93 17.23 -4.09
CA THR A 6 25.54 16.74 -2.76
C THR A 6 24.36 17.55 -2.23
N ILE A 7 23.28 16.86 -1.85
CA ILE A 7 22.08 17.44 -1.24
C ILE A 7 21.57 16.55 -0.10
N SER A 8 20.70 17.08 0.77
CA SER A 8 20.02 16.36 1.85
C SER A 8 18.51 16.65 1.79
N PRO A 9 17.74 15.89 0.98
CA PRO A 9 16.31 16.16 0.81
C PRO A 9 15.50 15.76 2.05
N ALA A 10 14.37 16.44 2.29
CA ALA A 10 13.45 16.07 3.37
C ALA A 10 12.54 14.87 3.01
N ILE A 11 12.42 14.55 1.72
CA ILE A 11 11.56 13.50 1.18
C ILE A 11 12.42 12.58 0.31
N TYR A 12 12.29 11.27 0.48
CA TYR A 12 13.09 10.26 -0.23
C TYR A 12 12.24 9.32 -1.09
N TYR A 13 11.11 9.81 -1.60
CA TYR A 13 10.18 9.03 -2.44
C TYR A 13 10.71 8.92 -3.87
N TRP A 14 11.68 8.04 -4.10
CA TRP A 14 12.34 7.80 -5.39
C TRP A 14 11.47 7.07 -6.43
N GLY A 15 10.16 7.00 -6.23
CA GLY A 15 9.24 6.24 -7.07
C GLY A 15 8.83 4.92 -6.41
N THR A 16 7.77 4.97 -5.61
CA THR A 16 7.16 3.81 -4.97
C THR A 16 5.69 3.71 -5.35
N PRO A 17 5.11 2.51 -5.41
CA PRO A 17 3.69 2.37 -5.71
C PRO A 17 2.85 3.00 -4.60
N VAL A 18 1.77 3.68 -4.98
CA VAL A 18 0.72 4.06 -4.05
C VAL A 18 -0.07 2.81 -3.66
N VAL A 19 -0.41 2.68 -2.38
CA VAL A 19 -1.24 1.60 -1.85
C VAL A 19 -2.35 2.21 -0.99
N LEU A 20 -3.59 1.81 -1.24
CA LEU A 20 -4.74 2.12 -0.40
C LEU A 20 -4.98 0.94 0.55
N VAL A 21 -4.57 1.10 1.81
CA VAL A 21 -4.70 0.05 2.82
C VAL A 21 -6.05 0.17 3.51
N THR A 22 -6.92 -0.83 3.32
CA THR A 22 -8.19 -0.90 4.05
C THR A 22 -8.05 -1.71 5.33
N THR A 23 -8.69 -1.22 6.39
CA THR A 23 -8.72 -1.83 7.72
C THR A 23 -10.10 -1.62 8.35
N ILE A 24 -10.39 -2.27 9.48
CA ILE A 24 -11.66 -2.13 10.20
C ILE A 24 -11.47 -1.34 11.50
N ASN A 25 -12.33 -0.35 11.74
CA ASN A 25 -12.41 0.44 12.97
C ASN A 25 -13.05 -0.37 14.11
N GLU A 26 -13.06 0.17 15.33
CA GLU A 26 -13.68 -0.49 16.49
C GLU A 26 -15.19 -0.69 16.34
N ASP A 27 -15.87 0.25 15.68
CA ASP A 27 -17.31 0.20 15.41
C ASP A 27 -17.69 -0.67 14.20
N GLY A 28 -16.72 -1.40 13.62
CA GLY A 28 -16.90 -2.25 12.45
C GLY A 28 -16.90 -1.52 11.11
N THR A 29 -16.83 -0.18 11.10
CA THR A 29 -16.75 0.58 9.84
C THR A 29 -15.36 0.48 9.22
N PRO A 30 -15.22 0.59 7.88
CA PRO A 30 -13.92 0.52 7.23
C PRO A 30 -13.16 1.85 7.30
N ASN A 31 -11.83 1.78 7.33
CA ASN A 31 -10.92 2.92 7.17
C ASN A 31 -9.99 2.68 5.96
N ILE A 32 -9.63 3.75 5.24
CA ILE A 32 -8.66 3.74 4.14
C ILE A 32 -7.44 4.58 4.54
N GLY A 33 -6.24 4.00 4.46
CA GLY A 33 -4.97 4.71 4.60
C GLY A 33 -4.18 4.71 3.30
N PRO A 34 -4.04 5.86 2.60
CA PRO A 34 -3.12 5.95 1.47
C PRO A 34 -1.67 5.95 1.98
N ILE A 35 -0.82 5.10 1.41
CA ILE A 35 0.61 5.03 1.70
C ILE A 35 1.41 4.94 0.41
N SER A 36 2.69 5.29 0.49
CA SER A 36 3.68 5.09 -0.57
C SER A 36 4.92 4.35 -0.06
N SER A 37 4.84 3.74 1.11
CA SER A 37 5.91 3.05 1.81
C SER A 37 5.62 1.55 1.81
N ALA A 38 5.70 0.93 0.64
CA ALA A 38 5.43 -0.49 0.47
C ALA A 38 6.46 -1.15 -0.47
N PHE A 39 6.87 -2.38 -0.13
CA PHE A 39 7.62 -3.27 -1.01
C PHE A 39 7.29 -4.73 -0.71
N TRP A 40 7.56 -5.62 -1.67
CA TRP A 40 7.21 -7.04 -1.59
C TRP A 40 8.44 -7.93 -1.62
N LEU A 41 8.40 -9.01 -0.85
CA LEU A 41 9.38 -10.09 -0.82
C LEU A 41 8.62 -11.42 -0.80
N GLY A 42 8.58 -12.13 -1.93
CA GLY A 42 7.69 -13.28 -2.10
C GLY A 42 6.22 -12.88 -1.94
N ASN A 43 5.46 -13.62 -1.12
CA ASN A 43 4.07 -13.31 -0.80
C ASN A 43 3.90 -12.42 0.45
N ARG A 44 4.97 -11.73 0.88
CA ARG A 44 4.96 -10.83 2.04
C ARG A 44 5.16 -9.39 1.58
N CYS A 45 4.47 -8.45 2.23
CA CYS A 45 4.58 -7.02 1.98
C CYS A 45 5.04 -6.32 3.26
N MET A 46 6.04 -5.45 3.11
CA MET A 46 6.50 -4.57 4.18
C MET A 46 5.88 -3.20 4.02
N LEU A 47 5.19 -2.72 5.05
CA LEU A 47 4.51 -1.43 5.10
C LEU A 47 5.24 -0.51 6.08
N GLY A 48 5.63 0.69 5.66
CA GLY A 48 6.09 1.74 6.57
C GLY A 48 4.91 2.58 7.04
N LEU A 49 4.52 2.49 8.32
CA LEU A 49 3.35 3.18 8.86
C LEU A 49 3.70 4.02 10.09
N GLU A 50 3.04 5.17 10.25
CA GLU A 50 3.07 5.91 11.52
C GLU A 50 2.37 5.09 12.60
N SER A 51 2.98 4.94 13.78
CA SER A 51 2.50 4.10 14.88
C SER A 51 1.12 4.53 15.38
N ASN A 52 0.81 5.82 15.30
CA ASN A 52 -0.46 6.40 15.74
C ASN A 52 -1.51 6.56 14.63
N SER A 53 -1.25 6.10 13.40
CA SER A 53 -2.25 6.17 12.34
C SER A 53 -3.43 5.23 12.62
N GLN A 54 -4.65 5.62 12.22
CA GLN A 54 -5.82 4.75 12.36
C GLN A 54 -5.62 3.39 11.69
N THR A 55 -4.93 3.36 10.53
CA THR A 55 -4.58 2.13 9.83
C THR A 55 -3.71 1.21 10.69
N THR A 56 -2.66 1.76 11.33
CA THR A 56 -1.80 0.99 12.23
C THR A 56 -2.55 0.46 13.45
N ILE A 57 -3.33 1.33 14.10
CA ILE A 57 -4.14 0.96 15.28
C ILE A 57 -5.10 -0.19 14.91
N ASN A 58 -5.81 -0.06 13.78
CA ASN A 58 -6.72 -1.10 13.31
C ASN A 58 -5.99 -2.39 12.96
N LEU A 59 -4.86 -2.32 12.24
CA LEU A 59 -4.10 -3.49 11.80
C LEU A 59 -3.48 -4.24 12.99
N LEU A 60 -2.95 -3.53 13.99
CA LEU A 60 -2.41 -4.16 15.19
C LEU A 60 -3.49 -4.83 16.03
N ARG A 61 -4.71 -4.30 16.03
CA ARG A 61 -5.85 -4.87 16.77
C ARG A 61 -6.49 -6.06 16.04
N THR A 62 -6.79 -5.89 14.75
CA THR A 62 -7.57 -6.85 13.95
C THR A 62 -6.71 -7.88 13.23
N LYS A 63 -5.40 -7.61 13.09
CA LYS A 63 -4.43 -8.43 12.36
C LYS A 63 -4.77 -8.63 10.89
N GLN A 64 -5.65 -7.82 10.31
CA GLN A 64 -6.14 -7.98 8.95
C GLN A 64 -6.13 -6.65 8.20
N CYS A 65 -5.78 -6.69 6.91
CA CYS A 65 -5.87 -5.58 5.97
C CYS A 65 -6.11 -6.06 4.54
N VAL A 66 -6.51 -5.14 3.66
CA VAL A 66 -6.35 -5.35 2.21
C VAL A 66 -5.43 -4.27 1.66
N LEU A 67 -4.46 -4.68 0.85
CA LEU A 67 -3.63 -3.78 0.05
C LEU A 67 -4.29 -3.61 -1.32
N ASN A 68 -4.83 -2.43 -1.61
CA ASN A 68 -5.45 -2.12 -2.89
C ASN A 68 -4.52 -1.21 -3.69
N LEU A 69 -4.12 -1.64 -4.89
CA LEU A 69 -3.22 -0.88 -5.76
C LEU A 69 -4.06 -0.10 -6.78
N PRO A 70 -4.10 1.24 -6.70
CA PRO A 70 -4.76 2.07 -7.70
C PRO A 70 -3.96 2.10 -9.02
N SER A 71 -4.70 2.19 -10.13
CA SER A 71 -4.12 2.57 -11.42
C SER A 71 -3.73 4.05 -11.45
N ASP A 72 -2.87 4.44 -12.37
CA ASP A 72 -2.39 5.82 -12.55
C ASP A 72 -3.48 6.83 -12.98
N ASP A 73 -4.65 6.37 -13.42
CA ASP A 73 -5.84 7.18 -13.70
C ASP A 73 -6.70 7.49 -12.44
N MET A 74 -6.44 6.83 -11.31
CA MET A 74 -7.19 7.00 -10.06
C MET A 74 -6.72 8.20 -9.22
N VAL A 75 -6.28 9.29 -9.85
CA VAL A 75 -5.72 10.48 -9.16
C VAL A 75 -6.74 11.14 -8.22
N ALA A 76 -7.98 11.27 -8.68
CA ALA A 76 -9.04 11.93 -7.91
C ALA A 76 -9.32 11.25 -6.55
N PRO A 77 -9.61 9.94 -6.46
CA PRO A 77 -9.85 9.28 -5.16
C PRO A 77 -8.62 9.33 -4.26
N VAL A 78 -7.40 9.16 -4.80
CA VAL A 78 -6.16 9.24 -4.00
C VAL A 78 -5.98 10.63 -3.38
N ASN A 79 -6.20 11.70 -4.16
CA ASN A 79 -6.13 13.07 -3.65
C ASN A 79 -7.27 13.41 -2.67
N ALA A 80 -8.47 12.86 -2.87
CA ALA A 80 -9.59 13.07 -1.94
C ALA A 80 -9.31 12.48 -0.54
N LEU A 81 -8.57 11.36 -0.50
CA LEU A 81 -8.08 10.75 0.74
C LEU A 81 -6.88 11.48 1.34
N ALA A 82 -6.13 12.24 0.53
CA ALA A 82 -4.98 12.99 1.01
C ALA A 82 -5.41 13.95 2.13
N ARG A 83 -4.60 14.01 3.19
CA ARG A 83 -4.86 14.84 4.38
C ARG A 83 -6.19 14.51 5.07
N THR A 84 -6.66 13.26 4.98
CA THR A 84 -7.71 12.73 5.86
C THR A 84 -7.10 11.85 6.95
N THR A 85 -7.73 11.79 8.11
CA THR A 85 -7.37 10.84 9.17
C THR A 85 -8.63 10.16 9.72
N GLY A 86 -8.53 8.87 10.03
CA GLY A 86 -9.60 8.14 10.71
C GLY A 86 -9.59 8.34 12.22
N THR A 87 -8.59 9.06 12.76
CA THR A 87 -8.47 9.37 14.18
C THR A 87 -9.30 10.62 14.50
N ILE A 88 -10.27 10.48 15.42
CA ILE A 88 -11.21 11.55 15.78
C ILE A 88 -10.49 12.79 16.34
N VAL A 89 -9.53 12.59 17.23
CA VAL A 89 -8.71 13.67 17.78
C VAL A 89 -7.53 13.88 16.85
N VAL A 90 -7.60 14.94 16.04
CA VAL A 90 -6.54 15.32 15.10
C VAL A 90 -5.50 16.18 15.84
N PRO A 91 -4.22 15.78 15.90
CA PRO A 91 -3.19 16.60 16.53
C PRO A 91 -3.05 17.98 15.85
N ASP A 92 -2.71 19.03 16.61
CA ASP A 92 -2.60 20.41 16.12
C ASP A 92 -1.65 20.54 14.92
N ILE A 93 -0.53 19.81 14.95
CA ILE A 93 0.41 19.76 13.82
C ILE A 93 -0.22 19.18 12.55
N LYS A 94 -1.10 18.17 12.67
CA LYS A 94 -1.83 17.61 11.53
C LYS A 94 -2.86 18.62 11.02
N ILE A 95 -3.54 19.36 11.91
CA ILE A 95 -4.47 20.43 11.53
C ILE A 95 -3.75 21.57 10.80
N SER A 96 -2.58 22.01 11.27
CA SER A 96 -1.81 23.07 10.59
C SER A 96 -1.28 22.60 9.23
N LEU A 97 -0.99 21.31 9.10
CA LEU A 97 -0.74 20.63 7.83
C LEU A 97 -2.02 20.30 7.07
N GLY A 98 -3.18 20.84 7.46
CA GLY A 98 -4.51 20.74 6.84
C GLY A 98 -5.12 19.36 6.76
N TYR A 99 -4.75 18.47 7.68
CA TYR A 99 -5.45 17.21 7.88
C TYR A 99 -6.78 17.46 8.58
N ARG A 100 -7.79 16.67 8.20
CA ARG A 100 -9.10 16.63 8.86
C ARG A 100 -9.50 15.21 9.22
N TYR A 101 -10.30 15.08 10.28
CA TYR A 101 -10.96 13.82 10.58
C TYR A 101 -11.96 13.50 9.47
N GLU A 102 -11.98 12.24 9.03
CA GLU A 102 -12.98 11.72 8.13
C GLU A 102 -13.37 10.31 8.57
N LYS A 103 -14.66 10.12 8.86
CA LYS A 103 -15.19 8.81 9.26
C LYS A 103 -15.39 7.93 8.03
N ASP A 104 -16.05 8.45 7.00
CA ASP A 104 -16.42 7.69 5.81
C ASP A 104 -15.49 8.03 4.64
N LYS A 105 -14.34 7.37 4.65
CA LYS A 105 -13.31 7.57 3.64
C LYS A 105 -13.67 6.95 2.28
N PHE A 106 -14.56 5.96 2.23
CA PHE A 106 -15.07 5.44 0.96
C PHE A 106 -15.92 6.51 0.27
N ALA A 107 -16.86 7.12 1.00
CA ALA A 107 -17.70 8.18 0.47
C ALA A 107 -16.89 9.40 0.03
N VAL A 108 -15.94 9.88 0.84
CA VAL A 108 -15.09 11.03 0.47
C VAL A 108 -14.26 10.78 -0.77
N ALA A 109 -13.78 9.56 -0.96
CA ALA A 109 -12.98 9.19 -2.13
C ALA A 109 -13.83 8.85 -3.36
N GLY A 110 -15.14 8.68 -3.21
CA GLY A 110 -16.00 8.15 -4.28
C GLY A 110 -15.63 6.73 -4.68
N LEU A 111 -15.19 5.92 -3.72
CA LEU A 111 -14.79 4.52 -3.91
C LEU A 111 -15.87 3.56 -3.44
N THR A 112 -15.94 2.38 -4.04
CA THR A 112 -16.96 1.37 -3.72
C THR A 112 -16.35 0.22 -2.91
N PRO A 113 -16.86 -0.09 -1.71
CA PRO A 113 -16.40 -1.23 -0.94
C PRO A 113 -16.90 -2.53 -1.57
N GLN A 114 -15.99 -3.49 -1.72
CA GLN A 114 -16.28 -4.86 -2.18
C GLN A 114 -15.89 -5.86 -1.07
N PRO A 115 -16.72 -6.88 -0.77
CA PRO A 115 -16.34 -7.91 0.19
C PRO A 115 -15.04 -8.64 -0.16
N SER A 116 -14.25 -8.90 0.88
CA SER A 116 -13.08 -9.79 0.86
C SER A 116 -13.52 -11.24 1.13
N ASP A 117 -12.71 -12.20 0.71
CA ASP A 117 -13.03 -13.62 0.86
C ASP A 117 -12.54 -14.23 2.18
N LEU A 118 -11.40 -13.76 2.69
CA LEU A 118 -10.64 -14.34 3.80
C LEU A 118 -10.42 -13.37 4.97
N VAL A 119 -10.59 -12.06 4.75
CA VAL A 119 -10.38 -11.03 5.78
C VAL A 119 -11.60 -10.12 5.95
N ALA A 120 -11.73 -9.46 7.10
CA ALA A 120 -12.85 -8.56 7.37
C ALA A 120 -12.81 -7.21 6.62
N PRO A 121 -11.66 -6.53 6.44
CA PRO A 121 -11.61 -5.27 5.70
C PRO A 121 -12.04 -5.44 4.24
N PRO A 122 -12.84 -4.52 3.68
CA PRO A 122 -13.30 -4.63 2.30
C PRO A 122 -12.17 -4.28 1.31
N ARG A 123 -12.25 -4.83 0.10
CA ARG A 123 -11.47 -4.41 -1.06
C ARG A 123 -12.08 -3.15 -1.68
N ILE A 124 -11.32 -2.46 -2.52
CA ILE A 124 -11.78 -1.28 -3.27
C ILE A 124 -12.06 -1.70 -4.71
N GLN A 125 -13.33 -1.71 -5.12
CA GLN A 125 -13.77 -2.26 -6.40
C GLN A 125 -13.03 -1.65 -7.61
N GLU A 126 -12.70 -0.37 -7.54
CA GLU A 126 -12.03 0.38 -8.60
C GLU A 126 -10.54 0.04 -8.72
N CYS A 127 -9.90 -0.47 -7.65
CA CYS A 127 -8.49 -0.85 -7.70
C CYS A 127 -8.33 -2.17 -8.47
N PRO A 128 -7.56 -2.20 -9.57
CA PRO A 128 -7.46 -3.38 -10.44
C PRO A 128 -6.60 -4.52 -9.87
N ALA A 129 -5.81 -4.28 -8.82
CA ALA A 129 -5.05 -5.29 -8.11
C ALA A 129 -5.24 -5.11 -6.59
N GLN A 130 -5.58 -6.20 -5.91
CA GLN A 130 -5.96 -6.20 -4.50
C GLN A 130 -5.37 -7.43 -3.81
N MET A 131 -4.88 -7.29 -2.59
CA MET A 131 -4.28 -8.39 -1.82
C MET A 131 -4.87 -8.41 -0.42
N GLU A 132 -5.60 -9.47 -0.09
CA GLU A 132 -6.05 -9.75 1.27
C GLU A 132 -4.87 -10.26 2.08
N ALA A 133 -4.62 -9.68 3.25
CA ALA A 133 -3.43 -9.95 4.03
C ALA A 133 -3.68 -9.93 5.54
N GLU A 134 -2.82 -10.65 6.26
CA GLU A 134 -2.78 -10.65 7.72
C GLU A 134 -1.44 -10.13 8.26
N LEU A 135 -1.45 -9.61 9.48
CA LEU A 135 -0.23 -9.17 10.15
C LEU A 135 0.68 -10.35 10.46
N ALA A 136 1.93 -10.29 10.02
CA ALA A 136 2.95 -11.30 10.28
C ALA A 136 4.07 -10.81 11.21
N GLY A 137 4.38 -9.51 11.21
CA GLY A 137 5.49 -8.97 11.99
C GLY A 137 5.42 -7.45 12.16
N VAL A 138 6.04 -6.95 13.22
CA VAL A 138 6.12 -5.51 13.52
C VAL A 138 7.51 -5.18 14.04
N HIS A 139 8.14 -4.18 13.45
CA HIS A 139 9.46 -3.72 13.82
C HIS A 139 9.45 -2.21 14.02
N GLU A 140 9.91 -1.75 15.19
CA GLU A 140 10.11 -0.33 15.45
C GLU A 140 11.25 0.23 14.62
N MET A 141 11.04 1.40 14.00
CA MET A 141 12.04 2.10 13.21
C MET A 141 12.55 3.34 13.98
N MET A 142 13.64 3.92 13.47
CA MET A 142 14.21 5.18 13.99
C MET A 142 14.62 5.11 15.47
N SER A 143 15.09 3.94 15.93
CA SER A 143 15.48 3.70 17.32
C SER A 143 16.63 4.58 17.82
N SER A 144 17.42 5.15 16.90
CA SER A 144 18.51 6.09 17.18
C SER A 144 18.05 7.55 17.35
N LEU A 145 16.81 7.89 16.99
CA LEU A 145 16.28 9.25 17.17
C LEU A 145 15.86 9.48 18.64
N PRO A 146 15.92 10.73 19.13
CA PRO A 146 15.46 11.07 20.48
C PRO A 146 13.95 11.32 20.53
N GLY A 147 13.39 11.29 21.75
CA GLY A 147 12.03 11.74 22.04
C GLY A 147 10.95 10.98 21.28
N GLU A 148 9.88 11.68 20.89
CA GLU A 148 8.71 11.10 20.22
C GLU A 148 9.01 10.60 18.79
N ALA A 149 10.13 10.99 18.19
CA ALA A 149 10.56 10.48 16.89
C ALA A 149 11.03 9.01 16.96
N LYS A 150 11.45 8.55 18.14
CA LYS A 150 11.86 7.16 18.38
C LYS A 150 10.64 6.25 18.30
N GLY A 151 10.65 5.27 17.39
CA GLY A 151 9.55 4.31 17.25
C GLY A 151 8.25 4.92 16.70
N PHE A 152 8.28 6.18 16.20
CA PHE A 152 7.12 6.81 15.57
C PHE A 152 6.69 6.09 14.29
N THR A 153 7.65 5.47 13.59
CA THR A 153 7.40 4.69 12.39
C THR A 153 7.61 3.21 12.68
N LEU A 154 6.72 2.38 12.16
CA LEU A 154 6.81 0.93 12.20
C LEU A 154 7.07 0.40 10.79
N ALA A 155 7.94 -0.59 10.69
CA ALA A 155 7.97 -1.50 9.55
C ALA A 155 7.09 -2.70 9.89
N VAL A 156 5.96 -2.80 9.20
CA VAL A 156 4.90 -3.77 9.45
C VAL A 156 4.90 -4.79 8.32
N GLU A 157 5.17 -6.04 8.67
CA GLU A 157 5.11 -7.16 7.72
C GLU A 157 3.68 -7.70 7.68
N VAL A 158 3.13 -7.83 6.47
CA VAL A 158 1.86 -8.52 6.23
C VAL A 158 2.05 -9.66 5.25
N ARG A 159 1.38 -10.78 5.50
CA ARG A 159 1.39 -11.98 4.65
C ARG A 159 0.16 -11.98 3.77
N VAL A 160 0.36 -12.05 2.45
CA VAL A 160 -0.73 -12.11 1.47
C VAL A 160 -1.36 -13.50 1.51
N LEU A 161 -2.68 -13.53 1.72
CA LEU A 161 -3.52 -14.71 1.77
C LEU A 161 -4.19 -14.99 0.41
N ARG A 162 -4.58 -13.92 -0.29
CA ARG A 162 -5.24 -14.00 -1.59
C ARG A 162 -5.00 -12.73 -2.41
N THR A 163 -4.75 -12.92 -3.70
CA THR A 163 -4.59 -11.83 -4.67
C THR A 163 -5.74 -11.85 -5.66
N HIS A 164 -6.34 -10.69 -5.88
CA HIS A 164 -7.38 -10.46 -6.87
C HIS A 164 -6.85 -9.47 -7.90
N VAL A 165 -7.06 -9.78 -9.18
CA VAL A 165 -6.74 -8.87 -10.28
C VAL A 165 -7.86 -8.87 -11.28
N VAL A 166 -8.13 -7.72 -11.90
CA VAL A 166 -9.03 -7.68 -13.06
C VAL A 166 -8.45 -8.54 -14.19
N VAL A 167 -9.33 -9.21 -14.94
CA VAL A 167 -8.94 -10.20 -15.96
C VAL A 167 -7.96 -9.62 -16.99
N ALA A 168 -8.11 -8.33 -17.33
CA ALA A 168 -7.25 -7.64 -18.28
C ALA A 168 -5.78 -7.51 -17.82
N LEU A 169 -5.48 -7.68 -16.53
CA LEU A 169 -4.10 -7.70 -16.03
C LEU A 169 -3.44 -9.07 -16.16
N ARG A 170 -4.19 -10.15 -16.41
CA ARG A 170 -3.60 -11.50 -16.52
C ARG A 170 -2.92 -11.67 -17.87
N LEU A 171 -1.68 -12.16 -17.84
CA LEU A 171 -0.96 -12.51 -19.05
C LEU A 171 -1.63 -13.72 -19.72
N GLN A 172 -2.02 -13.56 -20.98
CA GLN A 172 -2.74 -14.61 -21.72
C GLN A 172 -1.95 -15.92 -21.75
N GLY A 173 -2.63 -17.04 -21.49
CA GLY A 173 -2.02 -18.38 -21.46
C GLY A 173 -1.35 -18.74 -20.13
N HIS A 174 -1.30 -17.83 -19.16
CA HIS A 174 -0.75 -18.07 -17.83
C HIS A 174 -1.80 -17.89 -16.74
N GLU A 175 -1.78 -18.78 -15.75
CA GLU A 175 -2.72 -18.74 -14.62
C GLU A 175 -2.38 -17.62 -13.62
N ASN A 176 -1.09 -17.48 -13.28
CA ASN A 176 -0.61 -16.66 -12.15
C ASN A 176 0.36 -15.54 -12.57
N ARG A 177 0.30 -15.07 -13.82
CA ARG A 177 1.19 -14.01 -14.30
C ARG A 177 0.45 -12.73 -14.64
N ILE A 178 1.09 -11.61 -14.33
CA ILE A 178 0.60 -10.28 -14.66
C ILE A 178 1.24 -9.83 -15.98
N ASP A 179 0.43 -9.28 -16.88
CA ASP A 179 0.94 -8.60 -18.06
C ASP A 179 1.49 -7.22 -17.65
N PRO A 180 2.83 -7.00 -17.71
CA PRO A 180 3.44 -5.74 -17.32
C PRO A 180 3.10 -4.58 -18.28
N ASP A 181 2.64 -4.85 -19.50
CA ASP A 181 2.20 -3.82 -20.44
C ASP A 181 0.74 -3.38 -20.18
N ALA A 182 -0.06 -4.25 -19.54
CA ALA A 182 -1.42 -3.93 -19.08
C ALA A 182 -1.44 -3.24 -17.71
N TRP A 183 -0.47 -3.54 -16.83
CA TRP A 183 -0.41 -2.95 -15.49
C TRP A 183 0.06 -1.49 -15.53
N ARG A 184 -0.75 -0.59 -14.95
CA ARG A 184 -0.51 0.87 -14.92
C ARG A 184 -0.51 1.39 -13.47
N PRO A 185 0.53 1.11 -12.67
CA PRO A 185 0.56 1.52 -11.27
C PRO A 185 0.67 3.04 -11.13
N MET A 186 -0.04 3.60 -10.15
CA MET A 186 0.26 4.94 -9.67
C MET A 186 1.54 4.95 -8.83
N ILE A 187 2.46 5.84 -9.16
CA ILE A 187 3.78 5.99 -8.51
C ILE A 187 3.83 7.32 -7.75
N MET A 188 4.17 7.26 -6.46
CA MET A 188 4.52 8.44 -5.67
C MET A 188 5.99 8.79 -5.89
N ASN A 189 6.25 9.98 -6.41
CA ASN A 189 7.59 10.49 -6.70
C ASN A 189 7.74 11.91 -6.14
N PHE A 190 8.43 12.06 -5.01
CA PHE A 190 8.58 13.33 -4.27
C PHE A 190 7.27 14.12 -4.08
N GLN A 191 6.21 13.49 -3.55
CA GLN A 191 4.87 14.10 -3.34
C GLN A 191 4.08 14.40 -4.62
N HIS A 192 4.55 13.95 -5.78
CA HIS A 192 3.81 13.98 -7.04
C HIS A 192 3.33 12.58 -7.42
N LEU A 193 2.19 12.52 -8.11
CA LEU A 193 1.64 11.28 -8.66
C LEU A 193 2.09 11.13 -10.12
N TYR A 194 2.72 10.00 -10.43
CA TYR A 194 3.21 9.63 -11.74
C TYR A 194 2.59 8.31 -12.21
N GLY A 195 2.61 8.09 -13.52
CA GLY A 195 2.35 6.80 -14.16
C GLY A 195 3.57 6.30 -14.93
N LEU A 196 3.55 5.04 -15.36
CA LEU A 196 4.61 4.48 -16.20
C LEU A 196 4.47 4.94 -17.65
N LYS A 197 5.60 5.19 -18.33
CA LYS A 197 5.59 5.37 -19.78
C LYS A 197 5.10 4.10 -20.46
N SER A 198 4.42 4.24 -21.60
CA SER A 198 4.02 3.10 -22.42
C SER A 198 5.23 2.37 -23.02
N GLY A 199 5.19 1.04 -22.95
CA GLY A 199 6.21 0.14 -23.50
C GLY A 199 7.40 -0.10 -22.58
N LYS A 200 8.00 -1.28 -22.74
CA LYS A 200 9.26 -1.66 -22.10
C LYS A 200 10.41 -0.86 -22.74
N PRO A 201 11.32 -0.25 -21.96
CA PRO A 201 12.52 0.34 -22.51
C PRO A 201 13.39 -0.70 -23.25
N GLU A 202 13.53 -1.89 -22.64
CA GLU A 202 14.25 -3.06 -23.15
C GLU A 202 13.70 -4.33 -22.46
N VAL A 203 14.04 -5.51 -22.98
CA VAL A 203 13.70 -6.78 -22.33
C VAL A 203 14.59 -7.00 -21.10
N SER A 204 13.98 -7.32 -19.95
CA SER A 204 14.72 -7.68 -18.74
C SER A 204 15.30 -9.09 -18.85
N ALA A 205 16.56 -9.27 -18.46
CA ALA A 205 17.16 -10.61 -18.34
C ALA A 205 16.37 -11.52 -17.37
N LEU A 206 15.75 -10.94 -16.32
CA LEU A 206 14.91 -11.67 -15.37
C LEU A 206 13.63 -12.22 -16.02
N ALA A 207 13.15 -11.61 -17.10
CA ALA A 207 11.97 -12.08 -17.82
C ALA A 207 12.21 -13.41 -18.56
N SER A 208 13.46 -13.90 -18.61
CA SER A 208 13.79 -15.22 -19.17
C SER A 208 13.61 -16.38 -18.17
N ILE A 209 13.41 -16.07 -16.89
CA ILE A 209 13.26 -17.05 -15.82
C ILE A 209 11.79 -17.39 -15.64
N GLU A 210 11.48 -18.68 -15.50
CA GLU A 210 10.12 -19.15 -15.20
C GLU A 210 9.66 -18.62 -13.82
N GLU A 211 8.67 -17.72 -13.80
CA GLU A 211 8.22 -17.01 -12.58
C GLU A 211 7.83 -17.97 -11.44
N GLU A 212 7.25 -19.13 -11.77
CA GLU A 212 6.84 -20.13 -10.78
C GLU A 212 8.01 -20.70 -9.97
N LEU A 213 9.24 -20.60 -10.47
CA LEU A 213 10.44 -21.01 -9.71
C LEU A 213 10.74 -20.08 -8.53
N TYR A 214 10.16 -18.88 -8.49
CA TYR A 214 10.26 -17.95 -7.35
C TYR A 214 9.17 -18.17 -6.30
N ARG A 215 8.20 -19.07 -6.55
CA ARG A 215 7.11 -19.33 -5.60
C ARG A 215 7.69 -19.89 -4.31
N LEU A 216 7.46 -19.17 -3.21
CA LEU A 216 7.85 -19.64 -1.88
C LEU A 216 7.06 -20.92 -1.52
N PRO A 217 7.66 -21.84 -0.73
CA PRO A 217 6.95 -23.00 -0.21
C PRO A 217 5.68 -22.58 0.54
N ALA A 218 4.65 -23.42 0.49
CA ALA A 218 3.46 -23.24 1.32
C ALA A 218 3.88 -23.30 2.80
N GLU A 219 3.42 -22.33 3.60
CA GLU A 219 3.63 -22.36 5.04
C GLU A 219 2.75 -23.45 5.65
N ASN A 220 3.34 -24.26 6.55
CA ASN A 220 2.57 -25.26 7.29
C ASN A 220 1.54 -24.52 8.16
N PRO A 221 0.25 -24.90 8.15
CA PRO A 221 -0.80 -24.23 8.91
C PRO A 221 -0.74 -24.46 10.44
N GLY A 222 0.44 -24.72 11.00
CA GLY A 222 0.60 -25.33 12.33
C GLY A 222 1.64 -24.71 13.25
N HIS A 223 1.96 -23.41 13.15
CA HIS A 223 2.73 -22.66 14.17
C HIS A 223 1.99 -21.40 14.59
#